data_AF-A0A926IGZ6-F1
#
_entry.id   AF-A0A926IGZ6-F1
#
_cell.length_a   1.000
_cell.length_b   1.000
_cell.length_c   1.000
_cell.angle_alpha   90.00
_cell.angle_beta   90.00
_cell.angle_gamma   90.00
#
_symmetry.space_group_name_H-M   'P 1'
#
loop_
_entity.id
_entity.type
_entity.pdbx_description
1 polymer ?
#
loop_
_entity_poly.entity_id
_entity_poly.type
_entity_poly.pdbx_seq_one_letter_code
_entity_poly.pdbx_strand_id
1 'polypeptide(L)'
;MLEDFKFTYSKLSTNGVKTFKIDEYKGKYYLHVEIKETTPLKAVQVKYNIKFVRKSNNLSVFAQQVKFEYGYEEANNDYINGLDKGDVIEVDNSNPIITDDQFDDIAKINDYKNVTLSGSDWKFTVNVTDESTKNFLFTNAGVKEVLAKFPEQEFKFFNFSGKPAFTATGKLELNVDDIVDEFDKMYVYRYANGKMYKLNASFDAEENTLSFRTNKLDTFVVTDKEIKDGTVVVENSSSDSSSDADKNNPETGASDAVNAAVAMAVASLATAGAVALKKFSK
;
A
#
# COMPACT_ATOMS: atom_id res chain seq x y z
N MET A 1 7.77 -37.97 20.98
CA MET A 1 8.53 -38.19 19.72
C MET A 1 8.91 -36.91 18.96
N LEU A 2 8.23 -35.76 19.16
CA LEU A 2 8.61 -34.48 18.51
C LEU A 2 9.53 -33.58 19.36
N GLU A 3 9.74 -33.90 20.65
CA GLU A 3 10.47 -33.05 21.59
C GLU A 3 11.95 -32.83 21.22
N ASP A 4 12.59 -33.78 20.53
CA ASP A 4 13.99 -33.69 20.10
C ASP A 4 14.19 -32.97 18.77
N PHE A 5 13.12 -32.41 18.19
CA PHE A 5 13.15 -31.81 16.87
C PHE A 5 12.62 -30.38 16.89
N LYS A 6 13.09 -29.58 15.93
CA LYS A 6 12.61 -28.21 15.74
C LYS A 6 12.50 -27.90 14.25
N PHE A 7 11.64 -26.95 13.90
CA PHE A 7 11.70 -26.34 12.59
C PHE A 7 12.76 -25.24 12.57
N THR A 8 13.43 -25.12 11.43
CA THR A 8 14.32 -24.02 11.08
C THR A 8 13.94 -23.55 9.69
N TYR A 9 14.26 -22.33 9.34
CA TYR A 9 14.03 -21.82 7.99
C TYR A 9 15.23 -21.03 7.51
N SER A 10 15.40 -21.00 6.19
CA SER A 10 16.40 -20.18 5.52
C SER A 10 15.73 -19.43 4.38
N LYS A 11 16.13 -18.18 4.23
CA LYS A 11 15.55 -17.22 3.29
C LYS A 11 16.14 -17.46 1.90
N LEU A 12 15.29 -17.58 0.88
CA LEU A 12 15.74 -17.73 -0.51
C LEU A 12 15.40 -16.50 -1.36
N SER A 13 14.23 -15.87 -1.14
CA SER A 13 13.93 -14.54 -1.63
C SER A 13 13.41 -13.65 -0.51
N THR A 14 13.80 -12.38 -0.56
CA THR A 14 13.80 -11.48 0.59
C THR A 14 12.74 -10.40 0.55
N ASN A 15 12.31 -10.07 -0.67
CA ASN A 15 11.58 -8.86 -0.94
C ASN A 15 10.20 -8.99 -0.29
N GLY A 16 9.87 -7.99 0.53
CA GLY A 16 8.51 -7.88 1.05
C GLY A 16 8.18 -8.57 2.35
N VAL A 17 9.00 -9.44 2.94
CA VAL A 17 8.64 -10.07 4.23
C VAL A 17 9.20 -9.26 5.40
N LYS A 18 8.32 -8.88 6.33
CA LYS A 18 8.67 -8.23 7.61
C LYS A 18 8.99 -9.27 8.67
N THR A 19 8.12 -10.27 8.84
CA THR A 19 8.27 -11.33 9.84
C THR A 19 8.03 -12.69 9.20
N PHE A 20 8.90 -13.65 9.46
CA PHE A 20 8.68 -15.07 9.14
C PHE A 20 9.02 -15.88 10.39
N LYS A 21 8.04 -16.54 11.00
CA LYS A 21 8.23 -17.22 12.28
C LYS A 21 7.46 -18.53 12.31
N ILE A 22 8.06 -19.55 12.90
CA ILE A 22 7.39 -20.83 13.15
C ILE A 22 7.26 -20.97 14.66
N ASP A 23 6.04 -21.04 15.16
CA ASP A 23 5.72 -21.17 16.58
C ASP A 23 5.09 -22.53 16.88
N GLU A 24 5.42 -23.10 18.04
CA GLU A 24 4.80 -24.31 18.55
C GLU A 24 3.78 -23.95 19.64
N TYR A 25 2.55 -24.45 19.50
CA TYR A 25 1.53 -24.34 20.53
C TYR A 25 0.80 -25.68 20.70
N LYS A 26 0.90 -26.25 21.90
CA LYS A 26 0.29 -27.55 22.28
C LYS A 26 0.61 -28.67 21.28
N GLY A 27 1.87 -28.76 20.84
CA GLY A 27 2.34 -29.79 19.90
C GLY A 27 1.96 -29.55 18.43
N LYS A 28 1.37 -28.39 18.10
CA LYS A 28 1.08 -27.97 16.72
C LYS A 28 2.00 -26.83 16.32
N TYR A 29 2.48 -26.86 15.07
CA TYR A 29 3.35 -25.83 14.52
C TYR A 29 2.56 -24.90 13.60
N TYR A 30 2.76 -23.60 13.78
CA TYR A 30 2.11 -22.54 13.02
C TYR A 30 3.16 -21.69 12.32
N LEU A 31 2.95 -21.42 11.03
CA LEU A 31 3.77 -20.49 10.27
C LEU A 31 3.10 -19.11 10.27
N HIS A 32 3.79 -18.13 10.84
CA HIS A 32 3.40 -16.73 10.86
C HIS A 32 4.23 -15.97 9.83
N VAL A 33 3.55 -15.39 8.84
CA VAL A 33 4.18 -14.54 7.82
C VAL A 33 3.52 -13.17 7.89
N GLU A 34 4.33 -12.14 8.05
CA GLU A 34 3.92 -10.75 7.99
C GLU A 34 4.67 -10.09 6.82
N ILE A 35 3.91 -9.47 5.91
CA ILE A 35 4.45 -8.75 4.76
C ILE A 35 4.72 -7.29 5.16
N LYS A 36 5.77 -6.70 4.60
CA LYS A 36 6.06 -5.27 4.73
C LYS A 36 4.92 -4.50 4.07
N GLU A 37 4.47 -3.43 4.72
CA GLU A 37 3.54 -2.45 4.15
C GLU A 37 4.20 -1.81 2.91
N THR A 38 3.87 -2.35 1.73
CA THR A 38 4.45 -1.97 0.45
C THR A 38 3.37 -2.06 -0.61
N THR A 39 3.45 -1.21 -1.62
CA THR A 39 2.51 -1.20 -2.75
C THR A 39 3.27 -1.51 -4.03
N PRO A 40 3.68 -2.79 -4.24
CA PRO A 40 4.50 -3.15 -5.38
C PRO A 40 3.75 -2.98 -6.70
N LEU A 41 4.52 -2.73 -7.76
CA LEU A 41 4.02 -2.62 -9.14
C LEU A 41 3.95 -3.98 -9.87
N LYS A 42 4.48 -5.04 -9.27
CA LYS A 42 4.45 -6.42 -9.79
C LYS A 42 4.37 -7.40 -8.62
N ALA A 43 3.81 -8.58 -8.87
CA ALA A 43 3.78 -9.65 -7.87
C ALA A 43 5.19 -9.97 -7.36
N VAL A 44 5.33 -10.01 -6.03
CA VAL A 44 6.59 -10.28 -5.35
C VAL A 44 6.61 -11.74 -4.90
N GLN A 45 7.55 -12.49 -5.46
CA GLN A 45 7.78 -13.87 -5.08
C GLN A 45 8.50 -13.99 -3.74
N VAL A 46 7.88 -14.73 -2.83
CA VAL A 46 8.46 -15.08 -1.53
C VAL A 46 8.80 -16.57 -1.49
N LYS A 47 10.06 -16.87 -1.19
CA LYS A 47 10.60 -18.23 -1.16
C LYS A 47 11.38 -18.47 0.13
N TYR A 48 10.96 -19.49 0.87
CA TYR A 48 11.67 -19.97 2.07
C TYR A 48 11.92 -21.47 1.95
N ASN A 49 13.05 -21.92 2.48
CA ASN A 49 13.29 -23.33 2.73
C ASN A 49 13.07 -23.62 4.20
N ILE A 50 12.09 -24.46 4.51
CA ILE A 50 11.76 -24.91 5.86
C ILE A 50 12.36 -26.29 6.06
N LYS A 51 13.16 -26.47 7.11
CA LYS A 51 13.77 -27.74 7.50
C LYS A 51 13.27 -28.17 8.87
N PHE A 52 12.94 -29.44 8.99
CA PHE A 52 12.73 -30.08 10.28
C PHE A 52 14.02 -30.79 10.67
N VAL A 53 14.61 -30.38 11.79
CA VAL A 53 15.97 -30.77 12.18
C VAL A 53 15.98 -31.32 13.60
N ARG A 54 16.93 -32.21 13.89
CA ARG A 54 17.21 -32.64 15.28
C ARG A 54 17.81 -31.49 16.07
N LYS A 55 17.35 -31.27 17.31
CA LYS A 55 17.88 -30.23 18.20
C LYS A 55 19.35 -30.46 18.55
N SER A 56 19.77 -31.72 18.71
CA SER A 56 21.12 -32.08 19.16
C SER A 56 22.24 -31.75 18.17
N ASN A 57 21.98 -31.82 16.87
CA ASN A 57 23.01 -31.66 15.85
C ASN A 57 22.56 -30.92 14.57
N ASN A 58 21.34 -30.36 14.56
CA ASN A 58 20.72 -29.72 13.40
C ASN A 58 20.66 -30.61 12.13
N LEU A 59 20.76 -31.94 12.28
CA LEU A 59 20.62 -32.86 11.16
C LEU A 59 19.20 -32.77 10.62
N SER A 60 19.07 -32.39 9.36
CA SER A 60 17.80 -32.30 8.66
C SER A 60 17.22 -33.69 8.44
N VAL A 61 16.01 -33.90 8.91
CA VAL A 61 15.23 -35.12 8.64
C VAL A 61 14.14 -34.88 7.59
N PHE A 62 13.82 -33.61 7.34
CA PHE A 62 12.89 -33.19 6.28
C PHE A 62 13.23 -31.75 5.86
N ALA A 63 13.05 -31.46 4.57
CA ALA A 63 13.20 -30.11 4.03
C ALA A 63 12.15 -29.88 2.94
N GLN A 64 11.51 -28.70 2.95
CA GLN A 64 10.53 -28.30 1.95
C GLN A 64 10.69 -26.82 1.61
N GLN A 65 10.60 -26.52 0.33
CA GLN A 65 10.51 -25.15 -0.13
C GLN A 65 9.05 -24.69 -0.08
N VAL A 66 8.79 -23.56 0.59
CA VAL A 66 7.52 -22.85 0.56
C VAL A 66 7.67 -21.65 -0.36
N LYS A 67 6.72 -21.53 -1.29
CA LYS A 67 6.64 -20.43 -2.26
C LYS A 67 5.24 -19.85 -2.23
N PHE A 68 5.15 -18.53 -2.18
CA PHE A 68 3.90 -17.80 -2.37
C PHE A 68 4.22 -16.45 -3.00
N GLU A 69 3.21 -15.80 -3.55
CA GLU A 69 3.31 -14.49 -4.17
C GLU A 69 2.36 -13.53 -3.46
N TYR A 70 2.76 -12.26 -3.36
CA TYR A 70 1.90 -11.20 -2.88
C TYR A 70 2.06 -9.99 -3.79
N GLY A 71 1.02 -9.18 -3.93
CA GLY A 71 1.02 -8.02 -4.80
C GLY A 71 -0.40 -7.70 -5.23
N TYR A 72 -0.52 -6.90 -6.28
CA TYR A 72 -1.79 -6.49 -6.85
C TYR A 72 -1.88 -6.99 -8.29
N GLU A 73 -3.09 -7.19 -8.78
CA GLU A 73 -3.31 -7.57 -10.17
C GLU A 73 -3.25 -6.34 -11.08
N GLU A 74 -2.90 -6.58 -12.35
CA GLU A 74 -2.95 -5.59 -13.42
C GLU A 74 -4.38 -5.45 -13.93
N ALA A 75 -4.73 -4.25 -14.41
CA ALA A 75 -6.00 -3.98 -15.07
C ALA A 75 -6.22 -5.01 -16.19
N ASN A 76 -7.47 -5.37 -16.43
CA ASN A 76 -7.78 -6.41 -17.41
C ASN A 76 -7.51 -5.90 -18.84
N ASN A 77 -6.70 -6.63 -19.61
CA ASN A 77 -6.38 -6.23 -20.99
C ASN A 77 -7.59 -6.20 -21.93
N ASP A 78 -8.56 -7.11 -21.76
CA ASP A 78 -9.78 -7.10 -22.57
C ASP A 78 -10.64 -5.87 -22.24
N TYR A 79 -10.62 -5.41 -20.99
CA TYR A 79 -11.23 -4.14 -20.60
C TYR A 79 -10.54 -2.96 -21.32
N ILE A 80 -9.21 -2.86 -21.24
CA ILE A 80 -8.46 -1.77 -21.90
C ILE A 80 -8.67 -1.77 -23.41
N ASN A 81 -8.60 -2.94 -24.05
CA ASN A 81 -8.77 -3.08 -25.50
C ASN A 81 -10.21 -2.80 -25.97
N GLY A 82 -11.18 -2.86 -25.05
CA GLY A 82 -12.58 -2.56 -25.31
C GLY A 82 -12.97 -1.10 -25.13
N LEU A 83 -12.03 -0.23 -24.71
CA LEU A 83 -12.29 1.20 -24.51
C LEU A 83 -12.47 1.93 -25.84
N ASP A 84 -13.43 2.84 -25.86
CA ASP A 84 -13.61 3.83 -26.91
C ASP A 84 -12.97 5.17 -26.51
N LYS A 85 -12.75 6.02 -27.52
CA LYS A 85 -12.21 7.36 -27.31
C LYS A 85 -13.14 8.20 -26.43
N GLY A 86 -12.57 8.77 -25.37
CA GLY A 86 -13.29 9.62 -24.43
C GLY A 86 -13.93 8.85 -23.27
N ASP A 87 -13.80 7.53 -23.23
CA ASP A 87 -14.27 6.72 -22.11
C ASP A 87 -13.55 7.09 -20.81
N VAL A 88 -14.27 6.91 -19.70
CA VAL A 88 -13.70 6.97 -18.36
C VAL A 88 -13.12 5.60 -18.03
N ILE A 89 -11.85 5.58 -17.64
CA ILE A 89 -11.13 4.36 -17.26
C ILE A 89 -11.35 4.13 -15.77
N GLU A 90 -12.17 3.15 -15.44
CA GLU A 90 -12.44 2.73 -14.07
C GLU A 90 -11.28 1.89 -13.53
N VAL A 91 -10.87 2.17 -12.30
CA VAL A 91 -9.77 1.52 -11.61
C VAL A 91 -10.29 0.92 -10.30
N ASP A 92 -10.25 -0.40 -10.21
CA ASP A 92 -10.70 -1.15 -9.04
C ASP A 92 -9.51 -1.63 -8.19
N ASN A 93 -9.71 -1.71 -6.87
CA ASN A 93 -8.67 -2.14 -5.93
C ASN A 93 -8.29 -3.62 -6.07
N SER A 94 -9.10 -4.44 -6.75
CA SER A 94 -8.78 -5.82 -7.10
C SER A 94 -7.70 -5.91 -8.19
N ASN A 95 -7.66 -4.94 -9.11
CA ASN A 95 -6.71 -4.84 -10.21
C ASN A 95 -6.18 -3.40 -10.44
N PRO A 96 -5.54 -2.78 -9.43
CA PRO A 96 -5.24 -1.36 -9.41
C PRO A 96 -3.99 -0.98 -10.22
N ILE A 97 -3.30 -1.93 -10.85
CA ILE A 97 -2.07 -1.65 -11.60
C ILE A 97 -2.42 -1.38 -13.07
N ILE A 98 -2.05 -0.21 -13.57
CA ILE A 98 -2.03 0.06 -15.02
C ILE A 98 -0.57 0.00 -15.46
N THR A 99 -0.26 -0.86 -16.43
CA THR A 99 1.09 -1.03 -16.96
C THR A 99 1.45 0.10 -17.93
N ASP A 100 2.73 0.21 -18.23
CA ASP A 100 3.26 1.10 -19.27
C ASP A 100 2.67 0.79 -20.64
N ASP A 101 2.63 -0.50 -21.02
CA ASP A 101 1.99 -0.94 -22.26
C ASP A 101 0.49 -0.55 -22.31
N GLN A 102 -0.23 -0.71 -21.19
CA GLN A 102 -1.63 -0.31 -21.09
C GLN A 102 -1.81 1.21 -21.18
N PHE A 103 -0.92 2.00 -20.57
CA PHE A 103 -0.96 3.45 -20.73
C PHE A 103 -0.72 3.88 -22.17
N ASP A 104 0.20 3.25 -22.88
CA ASP A 104 0.44 3.51 -24.30
C ASP A 104 -0.79 3.23 -25.14
N ASP A 105 -1.50 2.13 -24.86
CA ASP A 105 -2.72 1.78 -25.57
C ASP A 105 -3.88 2.74 -25.24
N ILE A 106 -4.07 3.08 -23.97
CA ILE A 106 -5.03 4.10 -23.52
C ILE A 106 -4.74 5.46 -24.20
N ALA A 107 -3.48 5.86 -24.26
CA ALA A 107 -3.07 7.10 -24.90
C ALA A 107 -3.40 7.09 -26.40
N LYS A 108 -3.11 5.99 -27.12
CA LYS A 108 -3.45 5.85 -28.54
C LYS A 108 -4.95 5.90 -28.78
N ILE A 109 -5.74 5.17 -27.98
CA ILE A 109 -7.22 5.16 -28.09
C ILE A 109 -7.77 6.58 -27.97
N ASN A 110 -7.20 7.38 -27.08
CA ASN A 110 -7.67 8.75 -26.84
C ASN A 110 -6.92 9.83 -27.64
N ASP A 111 -6.26 9.48 -28.75
CA ASP A 111 -5.50 10.40 -29.60
C ASP A 111 -4.45 11.25 -28.85
N TYR A 112 -3.80 10.65 -27.85
CA TYR A 112 -2.80 11.30 -26.98
C TYR A 112 -3.34 12.54 -26.25
N LYS A 113 -4.66 12.65 -26.09
CA LYS A 113 -5.30 13.68 -25.28
C LYS A 113 -5.48 13.21 -23.84
N ASN A 114 -5.84 14.14 -22.97
CA ASN A 114 -6.16 13.81 -21.58
C ASN A 114 -7.26 12.76 -21.51
N VAL A 115 -7.04 11.74 -20.69
CA VAL A 115 -8.02 10.72 -20.31
C VAL A 115 -8.48 10.98 -18.89
N THR A 116 -9.59 10.37 -18.49
CA THR A 116 -10.07 10.39 -17.11
C THR A 116 -9.97 9.00 -16.51
N LEU A 117 -9.13 8.87 -15.49
CA LEU A 117 -9.08 7.70 -14.61
C LEU A 117 -10.07 7.93 -13.46
N SER A 118 -10.82 6.91 -13.04
CA SER A 118 -11.80 7.02 -11.95
C SER A 118 -11.66 5.85 -10.98
N GLY A 119 -11.73 6.13 -9.69
CA GLY A 119 -11.93 5.12 -8.64
C GLY A 119 -13.24 5.38 -7.90
N SER A 120 -13.37 4.81 -6.69
CA SER A 120 -14.61 4.89 -5.89
C SER A 120 -15.04 6.32 -5.55
N ASP A 121 -14.10 7.17 -5.13
CA ASP A 121 -14.37 8.55 -4.67
C ASP A 121 -13.50 9.61 -5.36
N TRP A 122 -12.91 9.29 -6.50
CA TRP A 122 -12.00 10.20 -7.18
C TRP A 122 -12.04 10.07 -8.69
N LYS A 123 -11.81 11.19 -9.38
CA LYS A 123 -11.57 11.26 -10.82
C LYS A 123 -10.30 12.04 -11.08
N PHE A 124 -9.44 11.54 -11.96
CA PHE A 124 -8.20 12.19 -12.34
C PHE A 124 -8.10 12.32 -13.85
N THR A 125 -8.22 13.54 -14.36
CA THR A 125 -8.10 13.85 -15.78
C THR A 125 -6.68 14.32 -16.09
N VAL A 126 -5.93 13.54 -16.87
CA VAL A 126 -4.51 13.76 -17.14
C VAL A 126 -4.10 13.19 -18.49
N ASN A 127 -3.01 13.71 -19.08
CA ASN A 127 -2.35 13.04 -20.20
C ASN A 127 -1.52 11.86 -19.67
N VAL A 128 -1.65 10.70 -20.31
CA VAL A 128 -0.98 9.45 -19.90
C VAL A 128 0.03 8.93 -20.93
N THR A 129 0.46 9.78 -21.86
CA THR A 129 1.45 9.42 -22.89
C THR A 129 2.81 9.15 -22.25
N ASP A 130 3.45 8.06 -22.66
CA ASP A 130 4.78 7.63 -22.18
C ASP A 130 4.87 7.47 -20.65
N GLU A 131 3.77 7.08 -20.00
CA GLU A 131 3.72 6.89 -18.55
C GLU A 131 4.20 5.48 -18.15
N SER A 132 5.01 5.41 -17.09
CA SER A 132 5.44 4.14 -16.51
C SER A 132 4.28 3.41 -15.83
N THR A 133 4.44 2.10 -15.58
CA THR A 133 3.54 1.32 -14.69
C THR A 133 3.24 2.06 -13.39
N LYS A 134 1.97 2.12 -12.99
CA LYS A 134 1.50 2.79 -11.77
C LYS A 134 0.51 1.91 -11.02
N ASN A 135 0.51 2.04 -9.70
CA ASN A 135 -0.45 1.36 -8.82
C ASN A 135 -1.37 2.42 -8.18
N PHE A 136 -2.66 2.29 -8.44
CA PHE A 136 -3.71 3.21 -8.02
C PHE A 136 -4.47 2.74 -6.79
N LEU A 137 -3.93 1.77 -6.03
CA LEU A 137 -4.58 1.26 -4.84
C LEU A 137 -5.00 2.41 -3.93
N PHE A 138 -6.30 2.48 -3.70
CA PHE A 138 -6.96 3.61 -3.09
C PHE A 138 -7.72 3.19 -1.83
N THR A 139 -7.73 4.05 -0.82
CA THR A 139 -8.57 3.84 0.36
C THR A 139 -8.89 5.17 1.04
N ASN A 140 -10.05 5.24 1.70
CA ASN A 140 -10.41 6.32 2.60
C ASN A 140 -10.02 6.03 4.06
N ALA A 141 -9.26 4.95 4.30
CA ALA A 141 -8.79 4.62 5.64
C ALA A 141 -8.01 5.78 6.26
N GLY A 142 -8.32 6.08 7.52
CA GLY A 142 -7.72 7.19 8.24
C GLY A 142 -6.22 7.02 8.48
N VAL A 143 -5.50 8.14 8.41
CA VAL A 143 -4.07 8.19 8.75
C VAL A 143 -3.93 8.35 10.26
N LYS A 144 -3.42 7.30 10.93
CA LYS A 144 -3.34 7.21 12.39
C LYS A 144 -2.66 8.42 13.02
N GLU A 145 -1.53 8.87 12.49
CA GLU A 145 -0.82 10.03 13.04
C GLU A 145 -1.59 11.36 12.88
N VAL A 146 -2.37 11.53 11.82
CA VAL A 146 -3.17 12.74 11.59
C VAL A 146 -4.33 12.75 12.60
N LEU A 147 -5.04 11.64 12.72
CA LEU A 147 -6.13 11.46 13.69
C LEU A 147 -5.65 11.67 15.13
N ALA A 148 -4.49 11.13 15.48
CA ALA A 148 -3.90 11.29 16.81
C ALA A 148 -3.47 12.75 17.10
N LYS A 149 -3.02 13.49 16.07
CA LYS A 149 -2.58 14.88 16.21
C LYS A 149 -3.76 15.85 16.36
N PHE A 150 -4.89 15.53 15.75
CA PHE A 150 -6.08 16.38 15.70
C PHE A 150 -7.34 15.60 16.13
N PRO A 151 -7.44 15.16 17.40
CA PRO A 151 -8.52 14.27 17.86
C PRO A 151 -9.92 14.92 17.86
N GLU A 152 -9.98 16.25 17.83
CA GLU A 152 -11.23 17.04 17.84
C GLU A 152 -11.61 17.54 16.43
N GLN A 153 -11.03 16.97 15.38
CA GLN A 153 -11.30 17.33 13.98
C GLN A 153 -11.86 16.13 13.24
N GLU A 154 -12.83 16.41 12.36
CA GLU A 154 -13.39 15.41 11.47
C GLU A 154 -12.61 15.41 10.15
N PHE A 155 -12.47 14.22 9.56
CA PHE A 155 -11.62 14.02 8.39
C PHE A 155 -12.22 13.03 7.41
N LYS A 156 -12.19 13.40 6.12
CA LYS A 156 -12.28 12.45 5.01
C LYS A 156 -10.91 12.29 4.35
N PHE A 157 -10.45 11.04 4.24
CA PHE A 157 -9.15 10.72 3.66
C PHE A 157 -9.32 10.19 2.24
N PHE A 158 -8.32 10.46 1.40
CA PHE A 158 -8.18 9.96 0.04
C PHE A 158 -6.73 9.50 -0.13
N ASN A 159 -6.48 8.22 0.09
CA ASN A 159 -5.12 7.70 0.21
C ASN A 159 -4.74 6.81 -0.97
N PHE A 160 -3.82 7.31 -1.80
CA PHE A 160 -3.20 6.54 -2.88
C PHE A 160 -1.92 5.87 -2.36
N SER A 161 -2.01 4.59 -2.02
CA SER A 161 -0.90 3.87 -1.37
C SER A 161 0.31 3.71 -2.29
N GLY A 162 0.07 3.56 -3.60
CA GLY A 162 1.11 3.46 -4.62
C GLY A 162 1.80 4.79 -4.96
N LYS A 163 1.26 5.91 -4.45
CA LYS A 163 1.74 7.28 -4.69
C LYS A 163 2.11 7.58 -6.15
N PRO A 164 1.23 7.29 -7.13
CA PRO A 164 1.58 7.44 -8.53
C PRO A 164 1.89 8.91 -8.86
N ALA A 165 3.01 9.10 -9.56
CA ALA A 165 3.43 10.39 -10.07
C ALA A 165 3.38 10.38 -11.60
N PHE A 166 2.95 11.48 -12.17
CA PHE A 166 2.77 11.69 -13.61
C PHE A 166 3.71 12.77 -14.10
N THR A 167 4.10 12.65 -15.37
CA THR A 167 4.87 13.67 -16.08
C THR A 167 4.00 14.92 -16.29
N ALA A 168 2.74 14.71 -16.69
CA ALA A 168 1.78 15.80 -16.85
C ALA A 168 1.07 16.18 -15.53
N THR A 169 0.68 17.44 -15.41
CA THR A 169 -0.22 17.90 -14.34
C THR A 169 -1.68 17.73 -14.75
N GLY A 170 -2.44 16.93 -14.01
CA GLY A 170 -3.85 16.69 -14.23
C GLY A 170 -4.77 17.51 -13.32
N LYS A 171 -6.08 17.32 -13.49
CA LYS A 171 -7.13 17.76 -12.57
C LYS A 171 -7.57 16.56 -11.74
N LEU A 172 -7.44 16.65 -10.41
CA LEU A 172 -7.99 15.65 -9.48
C LEU A 172 -9.27 16.22 -8.88
N GLU A 173 -10.29 15.37 -8.84
CA GLU A 173 -11.60 15.63 -8.27
C GLU A 173 -11.86 14.59 -7.19
N LEU A 174 -12.22 15.03 -5.99
CA LEU A 174 -12.50 14.20 -4.83
C LEU A 174 -13.99 14.28 -4.52
N ASN A 175 -14.69 13.15 -4.49
CA ASN A 175 -16.10 13.08 -4.10
C ASN A 175 -16.23 13.34 -2.59
N VAL A 176 -17.06 14.29 -2.21
CA VAL A 176 -17.32 14.68 -0.80
C VAL A 176 -18.81 14.67 -0.47
N ASP A 177 -19.60 13.91 -1.23
CA ASP A 177 -21.06 13.83 -1.11
C ASP A 177 -21.51 13.40 0.30
N ASP A 178 -20.77 12.49 0.92
CA ASP A 178 -21.01 11.99 2.27
C ASP A 178 -20.73 12.99 3.41
N ILE A 179 -19.97 14.06 3.16
CA ILE A 179 -19.58 15.04 4.18
C ILE A 179 -20.07 16.46 3.88
N VAL A 180 -20.74 16.68 2.75
CA VAL A 180 -21.15 18.03 2.31
C VAL A 180 -22.12 18.71 3.26
N ASP A 181 -23.04 17.93 3.84
CA ASP A 181 -24.01 18.44 4.80
C ASP A 181 -23.47 18.47 6.24
N GLU A 182 -22.34 17.80 6.50
CA GLU A 182 -21.73 17.72 7.83
C GLU A 182 -20.72 18.84 8.07
N PHE A 183 -19.99 19.25 7.02
CA PHE A 183 -18.89 20.22 7.14
C PHE A 183 -19.34 21.61 6.71
N ASP A 184 -19.48 22.53 7.68
CA ASP A 184 -19.73 23.96 7.41
C ASP A 184 -18.69 24.57 6.45
N LYS A 185 -17.44 24.10 6.53
CA LYS A 185 -16.32 24.50 5.68
C LYS A 185 -15.44 23.30 5.39
N MET A 186 -14.97 23.19 4.16
CA MET A 186 -14.03 22.15 3.74
C MET A 186 -12.65 22.74 3.47
N TYR A 187 -11.65 22.21 4.17
CA TYR A 187 -10.25 22.53 3.92
C TYR A 187 -9.53 21.31 3.37
N VAL A 188 -8.85 21.47 2.22
CA VAL A 188 -8.15 20.39 1.54
C VAL A 188 -6.66 20.47 1.78
N TYR A 189 -6.05 19.36 2.15
CA TYR A 189 -4.61 19.22 2.37
C TYR A 189 -4.06 18.02 1.61
N ARG A 190 -2.80 18.14 1.22
CA ARG A 190 -1.95 17.01 0.86
C ARG A 190 -1.09 16.66 2.06
N TYR A 191 -1.17 15.41 2.51
CA TYR A 191 -0.31 14.87 3.55
C TYR A 191 0.87 14.14 2.90
N ALA A 192 2.08 14.68 3.07
CA ALA A 192 3.29 14.10 2.49
C ALA A 192 4.50 14.31 3.41
N ASN A 193 5.33 13.28 3.57
CA ASN A 193 6.56 13.32 4.35
C ASN A 193 6.35 13.85 5.78
N GLY A 194 5.28 13.41 6.44
CA GLY A 194 4.94 13.82 7.81
C GLY A 194 4.40 15.24 7.94
N LYS A 195 4.10 15.95 6.83
CA LYS A 195 3.63 17.34 6.85
C LYS A 195 2.32 17.52 6.07
N MET A 196 1.49 18.46 6.54
CA MET A 196 0.26 18.90 5.89
C MET A 196 0.54 20.12 5.02
N TYR A 197 0.21 20.03 3.73
CA TYR A 197 0.31 21.14 2.78
C TYR A 197 -1.09 21.55 2.33
N LYS A 198 -1.47 22.80 2.58
CA LYS A 198 -2.79 23.31 2.20
C LYS A 198 -2.90 23.39 0.69
N LEU A 199 -4.02 22.93 0.15
CA LEU A 199 -4.34 22.99 -1.27
C LEU A 199 -5.42 24.03 -1.52
N ASN A 200 -5.31 24.72 -2.66
CA ASN A 200 -6.39 25.56 -3.15
C ASN A 200 -7.31 24.70 -4.02
N ALA A 201 -8.40 24.22 -3.43
CA ALA A 201 -9.41 23.41 -4.11
C ALA A 201 -10.67 24.23 -4.38
N SER A 202 -11.29 23.98 -5.54
CA SER A 202 -12.58 24.55 -5.92
C SER A 202 -13.67 23.51 -5.66
N PHE A 203 -14.71 23.92 -4.92
CA PHE A 203 -15.89 23.09 -4.69
C PHE A 203 -16.89 23.23 -5.84
N ASP A 204 -17.37 22.10 -6.33
CA ASP A 204 -18.48 21.98 -7.27
C ASP A 204 -19.70 21.43 -6.53
N ALA A 205 -20.74 22.25 -6.40
CA ALA A 205 -21.95 21.91 -5.66
C ALA A 205 -22.95 21.06 -6.46
N GLU A 206 -22.81 20.97 -7.79
CA GLU A 206 -23.67 20.10 -8.60
C GLU A 206 -23.20 18.66 -8.52
N GLU A 207 -21.88 18.47 -8.50
CA GLU A 207 -21.24 17.15 -8.45
C GLU A 207 -20.80 16.74 -7.03
N ASN A 208 -20.93 17.64 -6.04
CA ASN A 208 -20.38 17.48 -4.69
C ASN A 208 -18.92 17.03 -4.68
N THR A 209 -18.07 17.73 -5.45
CA THR A 209 -16.64 17.42 -5.56
C THR A 209 -15.74 18.58 -5.19
N LEU A 210 -14.55 18.27 -4.67
CA LEU A 210 -13.45 19.22 -4.50
C LEU A 210 -12.39 18.97 -5.57
N SER A 211 -12.05 20.00 -6.35
CA SER A 211 -11.14 19.88 -7.48
C SER A 211 -9.88 20.73 -7.34
N PHE A 212 -8.73 20.18 -7.73
CA PHE A 212 -7.44 20.89 -7.76
C PHE A 212 -6.47 20.26 -8.78
N ARG A 213 -5.36 20.95 -9.07
CA ARG A 213 -4.34 20.47 -10.00
C ARG A 213 -3.19 19.77 -9.26
N THR A 214 -2.79 18.61 -9.75
CA THR A 214 -1.65 17.85 -9.23
C THR A 214 -1.05 16.94 -10.30
N ASN A 215 0.22 16.60 -10.16
CA ASN A 215 0.86 15.52 -10.92
C ASN A 215 1.25 14.33 -10.02
N LYS A 216 0.85 14.37 -8.74
CA LYS A 216 1.11 13.31 -7.76
C LYS A 216 -0.19 12.98 -7.06
N LEU A 217 -0.55 11.71 -7.05
CA LEU A 217 -1.65 11.23 -6.20
C LEU A 217 -1.02 10.73 -4.91
N ASP A 218 -0.99 11.57 -3.88
CA ASP A 218 -0.44 11.26 -2.56
C ASP A 218 -1.58 10.86 -1.60
N THR A 219 -1.46 11.14 -0.31
CA THR A 219 -2.61 11.17 0.59
C THR A 219 -3.20 12.59 0.59
N PHE A 220 -4.50 12.71 0.32
CA PHE A 220 -5.26 13.95 0.47
C PHE A 220 -6.24 13.83 1.62
N VAL A 221 -6.50 14.96 2.26
CA VAL A 221 -7.31 15.05 3.48
C VAL A 221 -8.25 16.24 3.35
N VAL A 222 -9.54 16.01 3.58
CA VAL A 222 -10.56 17.05 3.73
C VAL A 222 -10.96 17.11 5.19
N THR A 223 -11.05 18.30 5.76
CA THR A 223 -11.40 18.48 7.19
C THR A 223 -12.29 19.71 7.40
N ASP A 224 -13.02 19.70 8.51
CA ASP A 224 -13.94 20.75 8.98
C ASP A 224 -13.23 21.96 9.59
N LYS A 225 -11.96 21.80 10.02
CA LYS A 225 -11.18 22.87 10.68
C LYS A 225 -9.86 23.16 9.98
N GLU A 226 -9.48 24.43 9.97
CA GLU A 226 -8.26 24.85 9.32
C GLU A 226 -7.01 24.38 10.09
N ILE A 227 -6.04 23.82 9.36
CA ILE A 227 -4.71 23.46 9.82
C ILE A 227 -3.72 24.43 9.15
N LYS A 228 -2.78 24.95 9.93
CA LYS A 228 -1.75 25.85 9.39
C LYS A 228 -0.93 25.12 8.31
N ASP A 229 -0.72 25.78 7.17
CA ASP A 229 0.12 25.23 6.09
C ASP A 229 1.54 24.89 6.58
N GLY A 230 2.05 23.74 6.14
CA GLY A 230 3.35 23.21 6.54
C GLY A 230 3.39 22.58 7.94
N THR A 231 2.25 22.37 8.60
CA THR A 231 2.19 21.74 9.93
C THR A 231 2.83 20.35 9.91
N VAL A 232 3.75 20.10 10.84
CA VAL A 232 4.40 18.82 11.05
C VAL A 232 3.51 17.92 11.92
N VAL A 233 3.12 16.77 11.36
CA VAL A 233 2.36 15.72 12.04
C VAL A 233 3.31 14.67 12.62
N VAL A 234 4.31 14.27 11.83
CA VAL A 234 5.39 13.36 12.24
C VAL A 234 6.73 14.02 11.99
N GLU A 235 7.56 14.07 13.03
CA GLU A 235 8.97 14.47 12.94
C GLU A 235 9.72 13.40 12.14
N ASN A 236 9.93 13.62 10.84
CA ASN A 236 10.72 12.70 10.03
C ASN A 236 12.21 13.01 10.24
N SER A 237 12.85 12.31 11.18
CA SER A 237 14.31 12.31 11.35
C SER A 237 14.96 11.51 10.22
N SER A 238 14.98 12.06 9.00
CA SER A 238 15.76 11.48 7.90
C SER A 238 16.30 12.59 7.01
N SER A 239 17.43 13.14 7.45
CA SER A 239 18.43 13.71 6.55
C SER A 239 19.01 12.55 5.74
N ASP A 240 18.60 12.43 4.48
CA ASP A 240 19.18 11.48 3.54
C ASP A 240 20.52 12.05 3.06
N SER A 241 21.58 11.83 3.85
CA SER A 241 22.96 11.99 3.41
C SER A 241 23.50 10.59 3.15
N SER A 242 23.65 10.27 1.87
CA SER A 242 24.34 9.10 1.39
C SER A 242 25.78 9.07 1.89
N SER A 243 26.14 8.01 2.59
CA SER A 243 27.52 7.52 2.64
C SER A 243 27.51 6.01 2.77
N ASP A 244 27.80 5.36 1.65
CA ASP A 244 28.22 3.97 1.60
C ASP A 244 29.41 3.72 2.53
N ALA A 245 29.28 2.75 3.43
CA ALA A 245 30.40 2.01 3.98
C ALA A 245 29.93 0.63 4.46
N ASP A 246 30.17 -0.34 3.59
CA ASP A 246 30.32 -1.77 3.85
C ASP A 246 30.98 -2.08 5.21
N LYS A 247 30.32 -2.91 6.06
CA LYS A 247 30.92 -4.01 6.85
C LYS A 247 29.98 -4.66 7.88
N ASN A 248 29.82 -5.98 7.70
CA ASN A 248 29.78 -7.07 8.70
C ASN A 248 28.70 -7.12 9.81
N ASN A 249 27.86 -8.17 9.72
CA ASN A 249 27.26 -8.89 10.86
C ASN A 249 28.34 -9.80 11.50
N PRO A 250 28.41 -10.07 12.83
CA PRO A 250 27.39 -10.83 13.57
C PRO A 250 27.08 -10.49 15.06
N GLU A 251 25.87 -10.92 15.45
CA GLU A 251 25.42 -11.58 16.70
C GLU A 251 25.06 -10.82 18.01
N THR A 252 23.77 -10.99 18.37
CA THR A 252 23.15 -11.31 19.68
C THR A 252 23.22 -10.37 20.89
N GLY A 253 22.03 -10.02 21.42
CA GLY A 253 21.70 -10.15 22.84
C GLY A 253 21.38 -8.87 23.63
N ALA A 254 20.16 -8.83 24.18
CA ALA A 254 19.69 -8.07 25.36
C ALA A 254 19.73 -6.51 25.26
N SER A 255 18.63 -5.84 24.93
CA SER A 255 17.53 -5.39 25.81
C SER A 255 17.85 -4.13 26.65
N ASP A 256 17.23 -3.02 26.27
CA ASP A 256 16.47 -2.10 27.13
C ASP A 256 15.94 -0.96 26.24
N ALA A 257 14.83 -0.27 26.46
CA ALA A 257 13.57 -0.50 27.14
C ALA A 257 12.74 0.76 26.85
N VAL A 258 11.41 0.64 26.93
CA VAL A 258 10.45 1.75 27.07
C VAL A 258 10.25 2.66 25.84
N ASN A 259 9.25 2.32 25.03
CA ASN A 259 8.12 3.24 24.90
C ASN A 259 6.83 2.42 24.77
N ALA A 260 6.05 2.44 25.84
CA ALA A 260 4.74 1.83 25.92
C ALA A 260 3.72 2.74 25.22
N ALA A 261 3.13 2.24 24.14
CA ALA A 261 1.82 2.68 23.67
C ALA A 261 1.08 1.43 23.20
N VAL A 262 0.21 0.91 24.07
CA VAL A 262 -0.74 -0.15 23.74
C VAL A 262 -1.96 0.53 23.12
N ALA A 263 -2.18 0.29 21.83
CA ALA A 263 -3.47 0.46 21.20
C ALA A 263 -3.69 -0.74 20.27
N MET A 264 -4.41 -1.74 20.80
CA MET A 264 -4.92 -2.85 20.00
C MET A 264 -6.08 -2.33 19.14
N ALA A 265 -5.89 -2.31 17.82
CA ALA A 265 -6.98 -2.30 16.86
C ALA A 265 -6.58 -3.24 15.73
N VAL A 266 -7.09 -4.47 15.80
CA VAL A 266 -7.03 -5.46 14.74
C VAL A 266 -7.96 -4.98 13.63
N ALA A 267 -7.42 -4.31 12.62
CA ALA A 267 -8.06 -4.29 11.31
C ALA A 267 -7.46 -5.46 10.54
N SER A 268 -8.17 -6.58 10.57
CA SER A 268 -7.88 -7.74 9.75
C SER A 268 -7.99 -7.34 8.27
N LEU A 269 -6.86 -7.10 7.60
CA LEU A 269 -6.81 -7.27 6.15
C LEU A 269 -7.05 -8.76 5.90
N ALA A 270 -8.25 -9.06 5.41
CA ALA A 270 -8.68 -10.40 5.05
C ALA A 270 -7.87 -10.90 3.85
N THR A 271 -6.68 -11.44 4.08
CA THR A 271 -6.09 -12.43 3.18
C THR A 271 -6.54 -13.80 3.63
N ALA A 272 -7.71 -14.24 3.14
CA ALA A 272 -8.13 -15.63 3.23
C ALA A 272 -7.28 -16.49 2.29
N GLY A 273 -6.00 -16.70 2.64
CA GLY A 273 -5.13 -17.67 2.01
C GLY A 273 -5.14 -18.97 2.82
N ALA A 274 -6.25 -19.70 2.84
CA ALA A 274 -6.27 -21.06 3.38
C ALA A 274 -5.47 -21.98 2.45
N VAL A 275 -4.19 -22.20 2.73
CA VAL A 275 -3.40 -23.23 2.03
C VAL A 275 -3.84 -24.60 2.55
N ALA A 276 -4.81 -25.20 1.87
CA ALA A 276 -5.15 -26.61 2.04
C ALA A 276 -4.04 -27.46 1.40
N LEU A 277 -3.14 -28.01 2.24
CA LEU A 277 -2.14 -29.00 1.80
C LEU A 277 -2.87 -30.31 1.45
N LYS A 278 -3.04 -30.58 0.15
CA LYS A 278 -3.56 -31.86 -0.34
C LYS A 278 -2.46 -32.92 -0.22
N LYS A 279 -2.66 -33.90 0.67
CA LYS A 279 -1.81 -35.07 0.85
C LYS A 279 -1.85 -35.94 -0.42
N PHE A 280 -0.73 -36.05 -1.15
CA PHE A 280 -0.55 -37.14 -2.11
C PHE A 280 -0.03 -38.37 -1.36
N SER A 281 -0.85 -39.42 -1.33
CA SER A 281 -0.47 -40.74 -0.85
C SER A 281 0.29 -41.49 -1.94
N LYS A 282 1.40 -42.12 -1.58
CA LYS A 282 1.79 -43.42 -2.14
C LYS A 282 1.86 -44.39 -0.98
#